data_AF-A0A956J8K5-F1
#
_entry.id   AF-A0A956J8K5-F1
#
_cell.length_a   1.000
_cell.length_b   1.000
_cell.length_c   1.000
_cell.angle_alpha   90.00
_cell.angle_beta   90.00
_cell.angle_gamma   90.00
#
_symmetry.space_group_name_H-M   'P 1'
#
loop_
_entity.id
_entity.type
_entity.pdbx_description
1 polymer ?
#
loop_
_entity_poly.entity_id
_entity_poly.type
_entity_poly.pdbx_seq_one_letter_code
_entity_poly.pdbx_strand_id
1 'polypeptide(L)'
;MAGHFPTTRWSVVLGAARGAESPRQALHELCAAYRRPLYAFLRRDGLSPEDAEDLVQGFLSSLLSGSTIAGVDRERGRFRSYLLGALRHYLANERARASTLKRGGGQAPVPLAIDRQDAEGLVELRDDRTPEDAYARAWAEEILRRARERLRERYDGDGQAARFDALEPFLLDADTPRYRELAERLAMSEANARVAVHRLRTRFGTALREEVAQTVSSDAEIDDELRAVIEAVRG
;
A
#
# COMPACT_ATOMS: atom_id res chain seq x y z
N MET A 1 15.12 -1.77 25.18
CA MET A 1 14.46 -0.48 24.83
C MET A 1 13.70 -0.71 23.54
N ALA A 2 12.38 -0.61 23.55
CA ALA A 2 11.57 -0.85 22.36
C ALA A 2 11.52 0.42 21.49
N GLY A 3 12.08 0.36 20.29
CA GLY A 3 11.97 1.44 19.31
C GLY A 3 10.51 1.67 18.95
N HIS A 4 9.96 2.82 19.36
CA HIS A 4 8.64 3.24 18.93
C HIS A 4 8.72 3.74 17.49
N PHE A 5 8.44 2.85 16.54
CA PHE A 5 8.07 3.29 15.19
C PHE A 5 6.76 4.10 15.29
N PRO A 6 6.69 5.31 14.70
CA PRO A 6 5.46 6.09 14.71
C PRO A 6 4.41 5.30 13.92
N THR A 7 3.36 4.83 14.60
CA THR A 7 2.33 4.02 13.94
C THR A 7 1.55 4.90 12.98
N THR A 8 1.80 4.72 11.69
CA THR A 8 1.13 5.44 10.62
C THR A 8 -0.37 5.12 10.65
N ARG A 9 -1.26 6.07 10.95
CA ARG A 9 -2.71 5.79 11.06
C ARG A 9 -3.53 6.86 10.37
N TRP A 10 -4.40 6.45 9.46
CA TRP A 10 -5.40 7.33 8.82
C TRP A 10 -6.31 8.00 9.85
N SER A 11 -6.75 7.24 10.87
CA SER A 11 -7.46 7.79 12.04
C SER A 11 -6.66 8.84 12.85
N VAL A 12 -5.32 8.77 12.87
CA VAL A 12 -4.48 9.83 13.47
C VAL A 12 -4.38 11.05 12.55
N VAL A 13 -4.25 10.88 11.23
CA VAL A 13 -4.31 11.99 10.26
C VAL A 13 -5.65 12.74 10.35
N LEU A 14 -6.76 12.01 10.51
CA LEU A 14 -8.07 12.60 10.75
C LEU A 14 -8.16 13.29 12.12
N GLY A 15 -7.73 12.63 13.20
CA GLY A 15 -7.81 13.12 14.58
C GLY A 15 -6.89 14.30 14.90
N ALA A 16 -5.79 14.47 14.17
CA ALA A 16 -4.78 15.51 14.42
C ALA A 16 -5.22 16.95 14.10
N ALA A 17 -6.50 17.19 13.79
CA ALA A 17 -7.12 18.51 14.01
C ALA A 17 -7.04 18.97 15.48
N ARG A 18 -6.74 18.05 16.42
CA ARG A 18 -6.67 18.31 17.87
C ARG A 18 -5.26 18.16 18.46
N GLY A 19 -4.22 18.56 17.71
CA GLY A 19 -2.93 18.95 18.29
C GLY A 19 -2.00 17.82 18.74
N ALA A 20 -1.71 16.85 17.87
CA ALA A 20 -0.67 15.84 18.10
C ALA A 20 0.59 16.10 17.26
N GLU A 21 1.73 15.61 17.74
CA GLU A 21 2.97 15.49 16.96
C GLU A 21 3.06 14.08 16.35
N SER A 22 3.26 13.88 15.04
CA SER A 22 3.21 14.85 13.93
C SER A 22 2.38 14.28 12.77
N PRO A 23 1.20 14.86 12.45
CA PRO A 23 0.33 14.33 11.38
C PRO A 23 0.98 14.34 10.01
N ARG A 24 1.96 15.22 9.78
CA ARG A 24 2.64 15.34 8.50
C ARG A 24 3.51 14.14 8.18
N GLN A 25 4.13 13.53 9.19
CA GLN A 25 4.94 12.32 9.03
C GLN A 25 4.07 11.10 8.76
N ALA A 26 3.00 10.91 9.54
CA ALA A 26 2.04 9.83 9.31
C ALA A 26 1.39 9.92 7.92
N LEU A 27 1.07 11.13 7.46
CA LEU A 27 0.59 11.34 6.09
C LEU A 27 1.66 11.01 5.04
N HIS A 28 2.92 11.40 5.25
CA HIS A 28 4.02 11.12 4.31
C HIS A 28 4.23 9.62 4.09
N GLU A 29 4.24 8.83 5.16
CA GLU A 29 4.39 7.36 5.11
C GLU A 29 3.17 6.67 4.44
N LEU A 30 1.95 7.19 4.62
CA LEU A 30 0.76 6.77 3.87
C LEU A 30 0.89 7.13 2.38
N CYS A 31 1.25 8.38 2.06
CA CYS A 31 1.43 8.84 0.69
C CYS A 31 2.49 8.03 -0.07
N ALA A 32 3.56 7.61 0.61
CA ALA A 32 4.58 6.74 0.03
C ALA A 32 4.00 5.37 -0.38
N ALA A 33 3.12 4.77 0.44
CA ALA A 33 2.47 3.49 0.12
C ALA A 33 1.67 3.56 -1.18
N TYR A 34 0.92 4.66 -1.37
CA TYR A 34 -0.02 4.78 -2.47
C TYR A 34 0.60 5.32 -3.76
N ARG A 35 1.90 5.63 -3.80
CA ARG A 35 2.57 6.09 -5.04
C ARG A 35 2.43 5.09 -6.19
N ARG A 36 2.73 3.80 -5.93
CA ARG A 36 2.64 2.72 -6.93
C ARG A 36 1.18 2.44 -7.37
N PRO A 37 0.19 2.35 -6.45
CA PRO A 37 -1.22 2.32 -6.82
C PRO A 37 -1.69 3.46 -7.72
N LEU A 38 -1.38 4.72 -7.37
CA LEU A 38 -1.80 5.89 -8.14
C LEU A 38 -1.12 5.92 -9.53
N TYR A 39 0.14 5.49 -9.62
CA TYR A 39 0.84 5.35 -10.88
C TYR A 39 0.18 4.29 -11.79
N ALA A 40 -0.14 3.11 -11.24
CA ALA A 40 -0.83 2.05 -11.96
C ALA A 40 -2.20 2.51 -12.50
N PHE A 41 -2.95 3.30 -11.71
CA PHE A 41 -4.19 3.95 -12.15
C PHE A 41 -3.95 4.85 -13.38
N LEU A 42 -3.01 5.80 -13.31
CA LEU A 42 -2.76 6.74 -14.41
C LEU A 42 -2.24 6.04 -15.68
N ARG A 43 -1.35 5.05 -15.53
CA ARG A 43 -0.87 4.24 -16.66
C ARG A 43 -2.01 3.50 -17.38
N ARG A 44 -3.07 3.10 -16.67
CA ARG A 44 -4.27 2.48 -17.24
C ARG A 44 -5.31 3.50 -17.73
N ASP A 45 -5.35 4.73 -17.20
CA ASP A 45 -6.10 5.89 -17.77
C ASP A 45 -5.47 6.38 -19.10
N GLY A 46 -4.44 5.70 -19.61
CA GLY A 46 -3.82 5.97 -20.91
C GLY A 46 -2.69 6.99 -20.91
N LEU A 47 -2.19 7.39 -19.73
CA LEU A 47 -1.07 8.33 -19.64
C LEU A 47 0.27 7.66 -19.95
N SER A 48 1.20 8.45 -20.49
CA SER A 48 2.57 7.99 -20.70
C SER A 48 3.27 7.69 -19.36
N PRO A 49 4.38 6.91 -19.37
CA PRO A 49 5.16 6.66 -18.17
C PRO A 49 5.61 7.93 -17.44
N GLU A 50 6.00 8.94 -18.22
CA GLU A 50 6.55 10.22 -17.74
C GLU A 50 5.44 11.11 -17.17
N ASP A 51 4.33 11.28 -17.91
CA ASP A 51 3.16 12.05 -17.44
C ASP A 51 2.57 11.43 -16.16
N ALA A 52 2.54 10.10 -16.06
CA ALA A 52 2.02 9.39 -14.89
C ALA A 52 2.93 9.58 -13.66
N GLU A 53 4.24 9.58 -13.82
CA GLU A 53 5.19 9.84 -12.73
C GLU A 53 5.09 11.29 -12.24
N ASP A 54 5.11 12.26 -13.17
CA ASP A 54 5.01 13.69 -12.85
C ASP A 54 3.68 14.05 -12.18
N LEU A 55 2.55 13.50 -12.64
CA LEU A 55 1.24 13.78 -12.04
C LEU A 55 1.07 13.13 -10.67
N VAL A 56 1.60 11.92 -10.43
CA VAL A 56 1.61 11.33 -9.08
C VAL A 56 2.49 12.16 -8.15
N GLN A 57 3.67 12.57 -8.60
CA GLN A 57 4.60 13.40 -7.85
C GLN A 57 3.98 14.77 -7.50
N GLY A 58 3.37 15.46 -8.47
CA GLY A 58 2.67 16.73 -8.29
C GLY A 58 1.46 16.62 -7.35
N PHE A 59 0.65 15.57 -7.52
CA PHE A 59 -0.50 15.29 -6.64
C PHE A 59 -0.08 15.06 -5.19
N LEU A 60 0.87 14.13 -4.95
CA LEU A 60 1.35 13.83 -3.60
C LEU A 60 2.04 15.05 -2.97
N SER A 61 2.76 15.87 -3.75
CA SER A 61 3.34 17.13 -3.27
C SER A 61 2.26 18.14 -2.85
N SER A 62 1.21 18.32 -3.66
CA SER A 62 0.05 19.18 -3.32
C SER A 62 -0.73 18.69 -2.09
N LEU A 63 -0.78 17.38 -1.88
CA LEU A 63 -1.41 16.78 -0.72
C LEU A 63 -0.58 17.08 0.53
N LEU A 64 0.74 16.85 0.47
CA LEU A 64 1.69 17.06 1.58
C LEU A 64 1.99 18.54 1.90
N SER A 65 1.75 19.46 0.96
CA SER A 65 1.80 20.91 1.18
C SER A 65 0.54 21.45 1.87
N GLY A 66 -0.53 20.64 1.97
CA GLY A 66 -1.78 20.98 2.67
C GLY A 66 -2.85 21.63 1.80
N SER A 67 -2.56 21.94 0.53
CA SER A 67 -3.51 22.58 -0.40
C SER A 67 -4.75 21.75 -0.73
N THR A 68 -4.69 20.43 -0.54
CA THR A 68 -5.79 19.50 -0.88
C THR A 68 -6.53 18.93 0.35
N ILE A 69 -5.97 19.06 1.57
CA ILE A 69 -6.52 18.46 2.80
C ILE A 69 -7.59 19.36 3.45
N ALA A 70 -7.58 20.66 3.14
CA ALA A 70 -8.43 21.66 3.81
C ALA A 70 -9.95 21.53 3.57
N GLY A 71 -10.39 20.65 2.65
CA GLY A 71 -11.81 20.43 2.33
C GLY A 71 -12.31 19.01 2.54
N VAL A 72 -11.56 18.17 3.28
CA VAL A 72 -11.91 16.75 3.46
C VAL A 72 -12.93 16.58 4.57
N ASP A 73 -14.10 16.05 4.20
CA ASP A 73 -15.11 15.60 5.16
C ASP A 73 -14.53 14.44 6.00
N ARG A 74 -14.20 14.74 7.26
CA ARG A 74 -13.42 13.84 8.14
C ARG A 74 -14.17 12.56 8.54
N GLU A 75 -15.44 12.46 8.16
CA GLU A 75 -16.31 11.30 8.42
C GLU A 75 -16.29 10.26 7.28
N ARG A 76 -15.57 10.50 6.18
CA ARG A 76 -15.59 9.65 4.98
C ARG A 76 -14.52 8.55 4.94
N GLY A 77 -14.66 7.58 5.83
CA GLY A 77 -14.25 6.17 5.63
C GLY A 77 -12.80 5.88 5.22
N ARG A 78 -12.62 5.01 4.21
CA ARG A 78 -11.35 4.34 3.86
C ARG A 78 -10.38 5.23 3.07
N PHE A 79 -9.10 5.23 3.45
CA PHE A 79 -8.09 6.11 2.86
C PHE A 79 -7.94 5.94 1.33
N ARG A 80 -8.00 4.70 0.79
CA ARG A 80 -7.88 4.45 -0.66
C ARG A 80 -8.96 5.16 -1.48
N SER A 81 -10.18 5.26 -0.94
CA SER A 81 -11.32 5.87 -1.62
C SER A 81 -11.22 7.39 -1.61
N TYR A 82 -10.79 7.95 -0.47
CA TYR A 82 -10.45 9.36 -0.37
C TYR A 82 -9.36 9.74 -1.38
N LEU A 83 -8.26 8.99 -1.41
CA LEU A 83 -7.09 9.33 -2.22
C LEU A 83 -7.39 9.27 -3.73
N LEU A 84 -8.15 8.27 -4.18
CA LEU A 84 -8.58 8.15 -5.58
C LEU A 84 -9.57 9.26 -5.98
N GLY A 85 -10.45 9.69 -5.07
CA GLY A 85 -11.30 10.87 -5.25
C GLY A 85 -10.47 12.15 -5.38
N ALA A 86 -9.51 12.36 -4.48
CA ALA A 86 -8.60 13.50 -4.50
C ALA A 86 -7.73 13.54 -5.77
N LEU A 87 -7.23 12.39 -6.25
CA LEU A 87 -6.50 12.30 -7.53
C LEU A 87 -7.40 12.74 -8.69
N ARG A 88 -8.63 12.24 -8.79
CA ARG A 88 -9.55 12.65 -9.88
C ARG A 88 -9.87 14.14 -9.87
N HIS A 89 -10.05 14.74 -8.70
CA HIS A 89 -10.19 16.20 -8.58
C HIS A 89 -8.91 16.96 -8.98
N TYR A 90 -7.73 16.46 -8.62
CA TYR A 90 -6.45 17.03 -9.03
C TYR A 90 -6.28 16.98 -10.55
N LEU A 91 -6.52 15.83 -11.19
CA LEU A 91 -6.48 15.67 -12.65
C LEU A 91 -7.47 16.59 -13.38
N ALA A 92 -8.69 16.75 -12.85
CA ALA A 92 -9.66 17.69 -13.41
C ALA A 92 -9.18 19.15 -13.32
N ASN A 93 -8.58 19.54 -12.20
CA ASN A 93 -7.98 20.85 -12.01
C ASN A 93 -6.77 21.08 -12.92
N GLU A 94 -5.88 20.10 -13.10
CA GLU A 94 -4.74 20.20 -14.02
C GLU A 94 -5.19 20.25 -15.49
N ARG A 95 -6.20 19.48 -15.90
CA ARG A 95 -6.82 19.57 -17.24
C ARG A 95 -7.45 20.97 -17.48
N ALA A 96 -8.09 21.56 -16.48
CA ALA A 96 -8.64 22.93 -16.53
C ALA A 96 -7.55 24.03 -16.50
N ARG A 97 -6.45 23.79 -15.78
CA ARG A 97 -5.27 24.67 -15.78
C ARG A 97 -4.56 24.63 -17.12
N ALA A 98 -4.31 23.46 -17.69
CA ALA A 98 -3.66 23.29 -18.99
C ALA A 98 -4.45 23.92 -20.15
N SER A 99 -5.78 23.87 -20.12
CA SER A 99 -6.62 24.57 -21.11
C SER A 99 -6.57 26.10 -20.96
N THR A 100 -6.32 26.60 -19.75
CA THR A 100 -6.12 28.03 -19.44
C THR A 100 -4.67 28.50 -19.70
N LEU A 101 -3.68 27.62 -19.47
CA LEU A 101 -2.24 27.87 -19.52
C LEU A 101 -1.61 27.73 -20.91
N LYS A 102 -2.42 27.75 -21.98
CA LYS A 102 -1.92 28.02 -23.35
C LYS A 102 -1.23 29.40 -23.49
N ARG A 103 -1.06 30.15 -22.40
CA ARG A 103 -0.11 31.27 -22.26
C ARG A 103 0.61 31.28 -20.89
N GLY A 104 1.50 30.31 -20.66
CA GLY A 104 2.76 30.50 -19.92
C GLY A 104 2.78 30.24 -18.40
N GLY A 105 3.84 29.56 -17.96
CA GLY A 105 4.26 29.48 -16.54
C GLY A 105 4.52 28.05 -16.06
N GLY A 106 5.74 27.54 -16.25
CA GLY A 106 6.15 26.24 -15.71
C GLY A 106 6.56 26.31 -14.23
N GLN A 107 6.32 25.24 -13.48
CA GLN A 107 6.99 24.97 -12.20
C GLN A 107 7.82 23.69 -12.34
N ALA A 108 9.04 23.70 -11.77
CA ALA A 108 9.93 22.56 -11.81
C ALA A 108 9.48 21.48 -10.80
N PRO A 109 9.39 20.20 -11.20
CA PRO A 109 9.08 19.12 -10.26
C PRO A 109 10.20 18.93 -9.21
N VAL A 110 9.81 18.54 -7.99
CA VAL A 110 10.75 18.11 -6.94
C VAL A 110 10.92 16.59 -7.03
N PRO A 111 12.12 16.04 -7.32
CA PRO A 111 12.27 14.62 -7.60
C PRO A 111 11.91 13.71 -6.42
N LEU A 112 10.98 12.78 -6.70
CA LEU A 112 10.50 11.73 -5.82
C LEU A 112 10.44 10.44 -6.68
N ALA A 113 11.61 9.88 -6.95
CA ALA A 113 11.79 8.77 -7.88
C ALA A 113 10.82 7.60 -7.66
N ILE A 114 10.28 7.06 -8.75
CA ILE A 114 9.63 5.76 -8.79
C ILE A 114 10.67 4.71 -9.22
N ASP A 115 10.68 3.54 -8.58
CA ASP A 115 11.35 2.38 -9.17
C ASP A 115 10.50 1.85 -10.34
N ARG A 116 10.79 2.41 -11.51
CA ARG A 116 10.02 2.21 -12.74
C ARG A 116 9.98 0.73 -13.17
N GLN A 117 11.06 0.00 -12.92
CA GLN A 117 11.20 -1.40 -13.35
C GLN A 117 10.21 -2.31 -12.61
N ASP A 118 9.94 -2.00 -11.34
CA ASP A 118 8.98 -2.70 -10.50
C ASP A 118 7.52 -2.36 -10.89
N ALA A 119 7.27 -1.13 -11.34
CA ALA A 119 5.93 -0.66 -11.69
C ALA A 119 5.49 -1.10 -13.09
N GLU A 120 6.39 -1.16 -14.08
CA GLU A 120 6.03 -1.53 -15.46
C GLU A 120 5.66 -3.03 -15.59
N GLY A 121 6.27 -3.92 -14.79
CA GLY A 121 5.91 -5.35 -14.76
C GLY A 121 4.45 -5.66 -14.36
N LEU A 122 3.77 -4.73 -13.67
CA LEU A 122 2.33 -4.83 -13.35
C LEU A 122 1.42 -4.24 -14.44
N VAL A 123 1.98 -3.48 -15.38
CA VAL A 123 1.24 -2.75 -16.43
C VAL A 123 1.39 -3.43 -17.80
N GLU A 124 2.48 -4.14 -18.05
CA GLU A 124 2.77 -4.74 -19.37
C GLU A 124 1.99 -6.01 -19.70
N LEU A 125 1.34 -6.65 -18.71
CA LEU A 125 0.35 -7.69 -19.02
C LEU A 125 -0.85 -7.05 -19.73
N ARG A 126 -1.23 -7.68 -20.86
CA ARG A 126 -2.44 -7.34 -21.64
C ARG A 126 -3.66 -7.68 -20.79
N ASP A 127 -4.10 -6.67 -20.06
CA ASP A 127 -5.11 -6.76 -19.02
C ASP A 127 -6.35 -6.02 -19.47
N ASP A 128 -7.47 -6.73 -19.47
CA ASP A 128 -8.80 -6.15 -19.69
C ASP A 128 -9.35 -5.46 -18.41
N ARG A 129 -8.51 -5.34 -17.38
CA ARG A 129 -8.80 -4.74 -16.07
C ARG A 129 -8.93 -3.21 -16.15
N THR A 130 -9.89 -2.66 -15.41
CA THR A 130 -10.12 -1.21 -15.36
C THR A 130 -9.00 -0.48 -14.59
N PRO A 131 -8.87 0.85 -14.74
CA PRO A 131 -7.93 1.64 -13.93
C PRO A 131 -8.16 1.45 -12.42
N GLU A 132 -9.43 1.38 -11.99
CA GLU A 132 -9.83 1.05 -10.62
C GLU A 132 -9.33 -0.34 -10.15
N ASP A 133 -9.39 -1.36 -11.00
CA ASP A 133 -8.90 -2.71 -10.67
C ASP A 133 -7.38 -2.73 -10.54
N ALA A 134 -6.66 -2.05 -11.46
CA ALA A 134 -5.19 -1.94 -11.39
C ALA A 134 -4.74 -1.16 -10.14
N TYR A 135 -5.46 -0.11 -9.76
CA TYR A 135 -5.27 0.61 -8.50
C TYR A 135 -5.47 -0.31 -7.29
N ALA A 136 -6.59 -1.06 -7.26
CA ALA A 136 -6.91 -1.98 -6.17
C ALA A 136 -5.87 -3.11 -6.05
N ARG A 137 -5.43 -3.65 -7.19
CA ARG A 137 -4.41 -4.69 -7.27
C ARG A 137 -3.07 -4.24 -6.68
N ALA A 138 -2.53 -3.13 -7.19
CA ALA A 138 -1.27 -2.56 -6.71
C ALA A 138 -1.33 -2.12 -5.23
N TRP A 139 -2.50 -1.67 -4.76
CA TRP A 139 -2.74 -1.36 -3.35
C TRP A 139 -2.70 -2.63 -2.48
N ALA A 140 -3.38 -3.69 -2.89
CA ALA A 140 -3.41 -4.94 -2.15
C ALA A 140 -2.02 -5.61 -2.10
N GLU A 141 -1.24 -5.51 -3.17
CA GLU A 141 0.15 -5.98 -3.21
C GLU A 141 1.06 -5.20 -2.25
N GLU A 142 0.94 -3.87 -2.18
CA GLU A 142 1.67 -3.04 -1.20
C GLU A 142 1.29 -3.38 0.25
N ILE A 143 0.00 -3.59 0.53
CA ILE A 143 -0.48 -4.00 1.87
C ILE A 143 0.04 -5.40 2.24
N LEU A 144 0.05 -6.34 1.29
CA LEU A 144 0.64 -7.67 1.50
C LEU A 144 2.16 -7.59 1.71
N ARG A 145 2.88 -6.74 0.97
CA ARG A 145 4.33 -6.53 1.11
C ARG A 145 4.67 -6.03 2.52
N ARG A 146 4.01 -4.98 2.98
CA ARG A 146 4.17 -4.43 4.35
C ARG A 146 3.86 -5.46 5.43
N ALA A 147 2.79 -6.24 5.26
CA ALA A 147 2.43 -7.30 6.19
C ALA A 147 3.49 -8.42 6.27
N ARG A 148 4.19 -8.72 5.15
CA ARG A 148 5.32 -9.67 5.14
C ARG A 148 6.55 -9.07 5.82
N GLU A 149 6.89 -7.82 5.51
CA GLU A 149 8.03 -7.11 6.11
C GLU A 149 7.90 -7.01 7.64
N ARG A 150 6.75 -6.54 8.14
CA ARG A 150 6.45 -6.51 9.58
C ARG A 150 6.47 -7.89 10.23
N LEU A 151 6.08 -8.95 9.50
CA LEU A 151 6.19 -10.31 10.00
C LEU A 151 7.65 -10.77 10.06
N ARG A 152 8.45 -10.46 9.04
CA ARG A 152 9.89 -10.75 8.96
C ARG A 152 10.65 -10.08 10.09
N GLU A 153 10.44 -8.77 10.30
CA GLU A 153 11.05 -8.01 11.41
C GLU A 153 10.81 -8.65 12.78
N ARG A 154 9.61 -9.19 13.03
CA ARG A 154 9.30 -9.92 14.27
C ARG A 154 10.07 -11.22 14.39
N TYR A 155 10.25 -11.97 13.29
CA TYR A 155 11.07 -13.18 13.29
C TYR A 155 12.57 -12.86 13.43
N ASP A 156 13.04 -11.78 12.82
CA ASP A 156 14.44 -11.33 12.90
C ASP A 156 14.79 -10.87 14.32
N GLY A 157 13.88 -10.13 14.98
CA GLY A 157 13.99 -9.76 16.39
C GLY A 157 13.99 -10.94 17.37
N ASP A 158 13.30 -12.03 17.03
CA ASP A 158 13.33 -13.31 17.76
C ASP A 158 14.56 -14.18 17.40
N GLY A 159 15.46 -13.72 16.53
CA GLY A 159 16.62 -14.48 16.03
C GLY A 159 16.26 -15.65 15.10
N GLN A 160 15.04 -15.65 14.55
CA GLN A 160 14.44 -16.74 13.77
C GLN A 160 14.35 -16.42 12.25
N ALA A 161 15.19 -15.53 11.73
CA ALA A 161 15.27 -15.16 10.31
C ALA A 161 15.25 -16.37 9.36
N ALA A 162 16.19 -17.32 9.55
CA ALA A 162 16.29 -18.52 8.71
C ALA A 162 15.05 -19.43 8.78
N ARG A 163 14.26 -19.34 9.86
CA ARG A 163 12.98 -20.04 10.00
C ARG A 163 11.88 -19.32 9.23
N PHE A 164 11.89 -17.99 9.18
CA PHE A 164 11.01 -17.20 8.33
C PHE A 164 11.29 -17.51 6.85
N ASP A 165 12.55 -17.47 6.41
CA ASP A 165 12.96 -17.78 5.02
C ASP A 165 12.57 -19.19 4.55
N ALA A 166 12.47 -20.15 5.49
CA ALA A 166 11.98 -21.50 5.18
C ALA A 166 10.44 -21.58 5.09
N LEU A 167 9.74 -20.73 5.84
CA LEU A 167 8.28 -20.74 5.99
C LEU A 167 7.57 -19.80 5.02
N GLU A 168 8.20 -18.69 4.60
CA GLU A 168 7.63 -17.65 3.74
C GLU A 168 7.03 -18.17 2.41
N PRO A 169 7.64 -19.12 1.67
CA PRO A 169 7.03 -19.65 0.44
C PRO A 169 5.63 -20.26 0.66
N PHE A 170 5.37 -20.81 1.85
CA PHE A 170 4.09 -21.39 2.22
C PHE A 170 3.01 -20.34 2.57
N LEU A 171 3.30 -19.04 2.51
CA LEU A 171 2.29 -17.97 2.59
C LEU A 171 1.51 -17.79 1.28
N LEU A 172 2.17 -18.02 0.14
CA LEU A 172 1.65 -17.63 -1.18
C LEU A 172 1.21 -18.83 -2.01
N ASP A 173 1.96 -19.93 -1.98
CA ASP A 173 1.61 -21.14 -2.71
C ASP A 173 0.67 -22.05 -1.91
N ALA A 174 -0.45 -22.40 -2.55
CA ALA A 174 -1.32 -23.49 -2.11
C ALA A 174 -0.81 -24.86 -2.60
N ASP A 175 -0.16 -24.91 -3.77
CA ASP A 175 -0.06 -26.13 -4.60
C ASP A 175 1.31 -26.82 -4.63
N THR A 176 2.29 -26.40 -3.80
CA THR A 176 3.57 -27.12 -3.67
C THR A 176 3.75 -27.71 -2.26
N PRO A 177 3.23 -28.93 -1.98
CA PRO A 177 3.27 -29.55 -0.65
C PRO A 177 4.64 -30.17 -0.30
N ARG A 178 5.70 -29.36 -0.23
CA ARG A 178 7.05 -29.74 0.23
C ARG A 178 7.18 -29.73 1.76
N TYR A 179 6.15 -30.16 2.50
CA TYR A 179 6.18 -30.21 3.97
C TYR A 179 7.30 -31.11 4.52
N ARG A 180 7.76 -32.10 3.73
CA ARG A 180 8.94 -32.93 4.04
C ARG A 180 10.24 -32.14 3.99
N GLU A 181 10.52 -31.46 2.89
CA GLU A 181 11.73 -30.62 2.75
C GLU A 181 11.76 -29.50 3.80
N LEU A 182 10.59 -28.93 4.14
CA LEU A 182 10.44 -27.97 5.22
C LEU A 182 10.74 -28.58 6.59
N ALA A 183 10.26 -29.80 6.85
CA ALA A 183 10.50 -30.53 8.09
C ALA A 183 11.99 -30.87 8.26
N GLU A 184 12.65 -31.32 7.19
CA GLU A 184 14.09 -31.58 7.13
C GLU A 184 14.90 -30.29 7.37
N ARG A 185 14.63 -29.21 6.62
CA ARG A 185 15.30 -27.89 6.77
C ARG A 185 15.16 -27.31 8.18
N LEU A 186 14.06 -27.59 8.87
CA LEU A 186 13.77 -27.08 10.22
C LEU A 186 14.01 -28.13 11.32
N ALA A 187 14.63 -29.27 11.01
CA ALA A 187 14.94 -30.38 11.93
C ALA A 187 13.73 -30.79 12.82
N MET A 188 12.55 -30.92 12.21
CA MET A 188 11.30 -31.27 12.90
C MET A 188 10.48 -32.31 12.13
N SER A 189 9.35 -32.75 12.68
CA SER A 189 8.42 -33.65 11.99
C SER A 189 7.55 -32.91 10.96
N GLU A 190 7.07 -33.63 9.93
CA GLU A 190 6.10 -33.08 8.95
C GLU A 190 4.84 -32.51 9.64
N ALA A 191 4.41 -33.12 10.76
CA ALA A 191 3.30 -32.61 11.56
C ALA A 191 3.63 -31.25 12.20
N ASN A 192 4.82 -31.09 12.78
CA ASN A 192 5.27 -29.83 13.35
C ASN A 192 5.49 -28.75 12.27
N ALA A 193 5.94 -29.14 11.07
CA ALA A 193 6.07 -28.24 9.93
C ALA A 193 4.71 -27.69 9.48
N ARG A 194 3.66 -28.53 9.40
CA ARG A 194 2.27 -28.09 9.13
C ARG A 194 1.76 -27.13 10.21
N VAL A 195 2.02 -27.41 11.49
CA VAL A 195 1.66 -26.50 12.60
C VAL A 195 2.42 -25.17 12.53
N ALA A 196 3.70 -25.19 12.12
CA ALA A 196 4.49 -23.98 11.93
C ALA A 196 3.94 -23.11 10.78
N VAL A 197 3.58 -23.71 9.63
CA VAL A 197 2.93 -23.01 8.51
C VAL A 197 1.54 -22.46 8.92
N HIS A 198 0.75 -23.21 9.68
CA HIS A 198 -0.53 -22.71 10.19
C HIS A 198 -0.33 -21.49 11.10
N ARG A 199 0.59 -21.56 12.08
CA ARG A 199 0.92 -20.43 12.97
C ARG A 199 1.47 -19.22 12.21
N LEU A 200 2.27 -19.44 11.17
CA LEU A 200 2.76 -18.40 10.28
C LEU A 200 1.59 -17.69 9.57
N ARG A 201 0.66 -18.45 8.96
CA ARG A 201 -0.54 -17.91 8.31
C ARG A 201 -1.44 -17.15 9.28
N THR A 202 -1.61 -17.63 10.52
CA THR A 202 -2.33 -16.88 11.58
C THR A 202 -1.63 -15.56 11.90
N ARG A 203 -0.31 -15.57 12.12
CA ARG A 203 0.47 -14.35 12.41
C ARG A 203 0.46 -13.37 11.24
N PHE A 204 0.51 -13.87 10.01
CA PHE A 204 0.37 -13.06 8.79
C PHE A 204 -1.01 -12.42 8.69
N GLY A 205 -2.08 -13.16 9.00
CA GLY A 205 -3.43 -12.62 9.10
C GLY A 205 -3.56 -11.51 10.16
N THR A 206 -2.91 -11.65 11.31
CA THR A 206 -2.83 -10.58 12.32
C THR A 206 -2.08 -9.36 11.79
N ALA A 207 -0.89 -9.53 11.19
CA ALA A 207 -0.12 -8.43 10.61
C ALA A 207 -0.88 -7.71 9.49
N LEU A 208 -1.58 -8.46 8.62
CA LEU A 208 -2.44 -7.91 7.58
C LEU A 208 -3.61 -7.11 8.16
N ARG A 209 -4.22 -7.59 9.25
CA ARG A 209 -5.25 -6.83 9.98
C ARG A 209 -4.70 -5.54 10.56
N GLU A 210 -3.49 -5.56 11.12
CA GLU A 210 -2.81 -4.35 11.61
C GLU A 210 -2.53 -3.34 10.48
N GLU A 211 -2.08 -3.79 9.31
CA GLU A 211 -1.87 -2.91 8.13
C GLU A 211 -3.17 -2.30 7.63
N VAL A 212 -4.24 -3.09 7.51
CA VAL A 212 -5.56 -2.56 7.12
C VAL A 212 -6.10 -1.57 8.17
N ALA A 213 -5.96 -1.86 9.47
CA ALA A 213 -6.34 -0.96 10.57
C ALA A 213 -5.62 0.40 10.54
N GLN A 214 -4.44 0.49 9.91
CA GLN A 214 -3.71 1.74 9.70
C GLN A 214 -4.30 2.59 8.55
N THR A 215 -5.11 2.00 7.65
CA THR A 215 -5.70 2.67 6.47
C THR A 215 -7.20 3.02 6.58
N VAL A 216 -7.88 2.55 7.63
CA VAL A 216 -9.32 2.80 7.87
C VAL A 216 -9.54 3.82 8.99
N SER A 217 -10.76 4.38 9.05
CA SER A 217 -11.13 5.38 10.04
C SER A 217 -11.68 4.75 11.32
N SER A 218 -12.25 3.54 11.22
CA SER A 218 -12.80 2.79 12.35
C SER A 218 -12.57 1.29 12.24
N ASP A 219 -12.54 0.61 13.39
CA ASP A 219 -12.28 -0.85 13.44
C ASP A 219 -13.37 -1.68 12.75
N ALA A 220 -14.59 -1.14 12.60
CA ALA A 220 -15.70 -1.77 11.88
C ALA A 220 -15.43 -1.92 10.36
N GLU A 221 -14.60 -1.05 9.78
CA GLU A 221 -14.26 -1.09 8.35
C GLU A 221 -13.17 -2.15 8.03
N ILE A 222 -12.47 -2.67 9.05
CA ILE A 222 -11.32 -3.57 8.86
C ILE A 222 -11.70 -4.85 8.12
N ASP A 223 -12.83 -5.48 8.46
CA ASP A 223 -13.24 -6.76 7.87
C ASP A 223 -13.69 -6.62 6.41
N ASP A 224 -14.31 -5.49 6.07
CA ASP A 224 -14.69 -5.16 4.69
C ASP A 224 -13.48 -4.79 3.83
N GLU A 225 -12.48 -4.12 4.41
CA GLU A 225 -11.27 -3.74 3.69
C GLU A 225 -10.30 -4.92 3.54
N LEU A 226 -10.24 -5.84 4.52
CA LEU A 226 -9.56 -7.14 4.37
C LEU A 226 -10.17 -7.98 3.24
N ARG A 227 -11.51 -7.99 3.09
CA ARG A 227 -12.17 -8.64 1.96
C ARG A 227 -11.74 -8.02 0.62
N ALA A 228 -11.70 -6.68 0.55
CA ALA A 228 -11.23 -5.98 -0.65
C ALA A 228 -9.76 -6.30 -1.03
N VAL A 229 -8.86 -6.46 -0.04
CA VAL A 229 -7.48 -6.93 -0.29
C VAL A 229 -7.48 -8.34 -0.92
N ILE A 230 -8.29 -9.26 -0.38
CA ILE A 230 -8.35 -10.65 -0.86
C ILE A 230 -8.96 -10.72 -2.27
N GLU A 231 -10.00 -9.93 -2.55
CA GLU A 231 -10.64 -9.84 -3.86
C GLU A 231 -9.68 -9.27 -4.91
N ALA A 232 -9.01 -8.15 -4.61
CA ALA A 232 -8.05 -7.52 -5.51
C ALA A 232 -6.81 -8.39 -5.81
N VAL A 233 -6.50 -9.40 -4.98
CA VAL A 233 -5.39 -10.34 -5.19
C VAL A 233 -5.83 -11.59 -5.95
N ARG A 234 -7.14 -11.86 -6.03
CA ARG A 234 -7.75 -12.98 -6.77
C ARG A 234 -8.20 -12.60 -8.18
N GLY A 235 -8.50 -11.32 -8.40
CA GLY A 235 -8.64 -10.71 -9.72
C GLY A 235 -7.31 -10.23 -10.31
#